data_AF-A0ABD2M9V7-F1
#
_entry.id   AF-A0ABD2M9V7-F1
#
_cell.length_a   1.000
_cell.length_b   1.000
_cell.length_c   1.000
_cell.angle_alpha   90.00
_cell.angle_beta   90.00
_cell.angle_gamma   90.00
#
_symmetry.space_group_name_H-M   'P 1'
#
loop_
_entity.id
_entity.type
_entity.pdbx_description
1 polymer ?
#
loop_
_entity_poly.entity_id
_entity_poly.type
_entity_poly.pdbx_seq_one_letter_code
_entity_poly.pdbx_strand_id
1 'polypeptide(L)'
;MFLFLFLLTIVQSNFEFVRESGDWSASDSNINSIFPQNIANQFGTTKIRRAAEMDFGKNAEKQHKHHNHHEAWGYDDDNGPHKWGKQCQHGTRQSPVDIRTSNLEFAVINELQFVNYDVSGAVEIKNNGHTVVVSGFEKWQNRQRPYIYGGGLNGKYLLAQFHFHWAADHDDGSEHTVNALHYPIELHLVHVKDGLSLQEAVDASDGLAVIGIFYHIGDDGTSMANLESGLKRVAEKDTATLIFNYTVGVHLPPNVENFYRYSGSLTTPGCNEAVIWTVMAEPLPILMQQLELFRAVQGPTFGQRLTDNVRPVQPLNGRRVQFRSSALNRHRICNVSSAADYVTTRSRATRTCTALHESLLHHALIAVASAVIMTMKQQGIM
;
A
#
# COMPACT_ATOMS: atom_id res chain seq x y z
N MET A 1 8.41 -18.93 -49.04
CA MET A 1 8.35 -18.61 -47.61
C MET A 1 7.94 -17.17 -47.33
N PHE A 2 8.42 -16.17 -48.10
CA PHE A 2 7.98 -14.77 -47.95
C PHE A 2 6.54 -14.46 -48.41
N LEU A 3 5.95 -15.26 -49.32
CA LEU A 3 4.56 -15.08 -49.77
C LEU A 3 3.50 -15.56 -48.75
N PHE A 4 3.87 -16.45 -47.83
CA PHE A 4 2.97 -17.03 -46.82
C PHE A 4 2.82 -16.10 -45.60
N LEU A 5 3.89 -15.39 -45.26
CA LEU A 5 3.91 -14.38 -44.21
C LEU A 5 3.17 -13.09 -44.62
N PHE A 6 3.15 -12.74 -45.91
CA PHE A 6 2.42 -11.58 -46.46
C PHE A 6 0.90 -11.80 -46.52
N LEU A 7 0.45 -13.05 -46.72
CA LEU A 7 -0.97 -13.43 -46.71
C LEU A 7 -1.55 -13.51 -45.28
N LEU A 8 -0.76 -13.91 -44.28
CA LEU A 8 -1.19 -13.90 -42.88
C LEU A 8 -1.44 -12.47 -42.36
N THR A 9 -0.63 -11.49 -42.78
CA THR A 9 -0.76 -10.10 -42.34
C THR A 9 -2.02 -9.41 -42.89
N ILE A 10 -2.43 -9.75 -44.13
CA ILE A 10 -3.67 -9.22 -44.74
C ILE A 10 -4.93 -9.82 -44.06
N VAL A 11 -4.88 -11.10 -43.66
CA VAL A 11 -5.99 -11.75 -42.95
C VAL A 11 -6.15 -11.22 -41.52
N GLN A 12 -5.04 -10.91 -40.83
CA GLN A 12 -5.05 -10.36 -39.47
C GLN A 12 -5.54 -8.90 -39.42
N SER A 13 -5.13 -8.07 -40.40
CA SER A 13 -5.53 -6.66 -40.52
C SER A 13 -7.04 -6.50 -40.80
N ASN A 14 -7.64 -7.36 -41.62
CA ASN A 14 -9.09 -7.34 -41.87
C ASN A 14 -9.94 -7.85 -40.69
N PHE A 15 -9.36 -8.64 -39.77
CA PHE A 15 -10.05 -9.13 -38.57
C PHE A 15 -10.08 -8.09 -37.43
N GLU A 16 -9.09 -7.20 -37.35
CA GLU A 16 -9.12 -6.07 -36.39
C GLU A 16 -10.19 -5.02 -36.80
N PHE A 17 -10.40 -4.79 -38.10
CA PHE A 17 -11.44 -3.87 -38.61
C PHE A 17 -12.87 -4.30 -38.27
N VAL A 18 -13.16 -5.61 -38.25
CA VAL A 18 -14.48 -6.15 -37.85
C VAL A 18 -14.68 -6.11 -36.32
N ARG A 19 -13.58 -6.08 -35.54
CA ARG A 19 -13.65 -6.00 -34.08
C ARG A 19 -13.98 -4.59 -33.56
N GLU A 20 -13.72 -3.55 -34.35
CA GLU A 20 -14.00 -2.14 -33.98
C GLU A 20 -15.42 -1.67 -34.35
N SER A 21 -16.16 -2.35 -35.23
CA SER A 21 -17.46 -1.89 -35.74
C SER A 21 -18.69 -2.41 -34.98
N GLY A 22 -18.55 -3.38 -34.08
CA GLY A 22 -19.59 -3.76 -33.12
C GLY A 22 -20.91 -4.32 -33.69
N ASP A 23 -20.99 -4.67 -34.97
CA ASP A 23 -22.22 -5.20 -35.59
C ASP A 23 -22.12 -6.72 -35.79
N TRP A 24 -22.77 -7.48 -34.90
CA TRP A 24 -22.91 -8.93 -35.00
C TRP A 24 -24.28 -9.31 -35.56
N SER A 25 -24.57 -8.87 -36.78
CA SER A 25 -25.74 -9.33 -37.54
C SER A 25 -25.44 -9.52 -39.03
N ALA A 26 -24.66 -10.56 -39.36
CA ALA A 26 -24.51 -10.99 -40.75
C ALA A 26 -24.80 -12.49 -40.89
N SER A 27 -25.97 -12.78 -41.45
CA SER A 27 -26.39 -14.08 -41.98
C SER A 27 -25.43 -14.63 -43.05
N ASP A 28 -25.46 -15.96 -43.23
CA ASP A 28 -24.62 -16.86 -44.06
C ASP A 28 -24.30 -16.49 -45.53
N SER A 29 -24.61 -15.30 -46.03
CA SER A 29 -24.41 -14.90 -47.43
C SER A 29 -23.10 -14.14 -47.72
N ASN A 30 -22.27 -13.81 -46.73
CA ASN A 30 -21.13 -12.91 -46.93
C ASN A 30 -19.72 -13.53 -46.82
N ILE A 31 -19.58 -14.83 -46.60
CA ILE A 31 -18.26 -15.49 -46.53
C ILE A 31 -17.52 -15.48 -47.88
N ASN A 32 -18.25 -15.41 -48.99
CA ASN A 32 -17.66 -15.41 -50.33
C ASN A 32 -17.14 -14.05 -50.81
N SER A 33 -17.39 -12.96 -50.08
CA SER A 33 -16.88 -11.61 -50.44
C SER A 33 -15.50 -11.30 -49.82
N ILE A 34 -15.02 -12.12 -48.88
CA ILE A 34 -13.80 -11.87 -48.09
C ILE A 34 -12.57 -12.61 -48.66
N PHE A 35 -12.76 -13.59 -49.55
CA PHE A 35 -11.66 -14.37 -50.12
C PHE A 35 -11.52 -14.17 -51.63
N PRO A 36 -10.36 -13.69 -52.14
CA PRO A 36 -10.12 -13.64 -53.58
C PRO A 36 -10.11 -15.06 -54.17
N GLN A 37 -10.74 -15.22 -55.35
CA GLN A 37 -11.03 -16.51 -56.01
C GLN A 37 -9.81 -17.41 -56.30
N ASN A 38 -8.58 -16.96 -56.06
CA ASN A 38 -7.36 -17.70 -56.37
C ASN A 38 -6.86 -18.65 -55.26
N ILE A 39 -7.43 -18.64 -54.05
CA ILE A 39 -7.00 -19.55 -52.96
C ILE A 39 -7.88 -20.82 -52.88
N ALA A 40 -9.14 -20.74 -53.32
CA ALA A 40 -10.09 -21.85 -53.27
C ALA A 40 -9.72 -23.03 -54.20
N ASN A 41 -8.98 -22.77 -55.28
CA ASN A 41 -8.63 -23.79 -56.28
C ASN A 41 -7.43 -24.68 -55.91
N GLN A 42 -6.64 -24.33 -54.88
CA GLN A 42 -5.41 -25.07 -54.57
C GLN A 42 -5.54 -26.09 -53.42
N PHE A 43 -6.58 -26.01 -52.59
CA PHE A 43 -6.67 -26.86 -51.37
C PHE A 43 -7.99 -27.59 -51.13
N GLY A 44 -9.01 -27.39 -51.98
CA GLY A 44 -10.30 -28.06 -51.85
C GLY A 44 -11.10 -27.53 -50.65
N THR A 45 -12.30 -27.03 -50.92
CA THR A 45 -13.20 -26.39 -49.94
C THR A 45 -13.49 -27.26 -48.71
N THR A 46 -13.43 -28.58 -48.85
CA THR A 46 -13.64 -29.55 -47.75
C THR A 46 -12.49 -29.63 -46.75
N LYS A 47 -11.23 -29.39 -47.15
CA LYS A 47 -10.06 -29.44 -46.24
C LYS A 47 -9.92 -28.15 -45.43
N ILE A 48 -10.23 -27.00 -46.02
CA ILE A 48 -10.23 -25.70 -45.34
C ILE A 48 -11.34 -25.64 -44.29
N ARG A 49 -12.53 -26.16 -44.63
CA ARG A 49 -13.67 -26.25 -43.71
C ARG A 49 -13.40 -27.18 -42.52
N ARG A 50 -12.76 -28.34 -42.73
CA ARG A 50 -12.35 -29.24 -41.64
C ARG A 50 -11.27 -28.63 -40.74
N ALA A 51 -10.34 -27.85 -41.29
CA ALA A 51 -9.33 -27.14 -40.51
C ALA A 51 -9.96 -26.02 -39.66
N ALA A 52 -10.90 -25.26 -40.23
CA ALA A 52 -11.67 -24.24 -39.51
C ALA A 52 -12.58 -24.85 -38.43
N GLU A 53 -13.28 -25.96 -38.70
CA GLU A 53 -14.14 -26.66 -37.71
C GLU A 53 -13.30 -27.32 -36.58
N MET A 54 -12.08 -27.79 -36.85
CA MET A 54 -11.17 -28.31 -35.81
C MET A 54 -10.52 -27.22 -34.95
N ASP A 55 -10.26 -26.02 -35.49
CA ASP A 55 -9.77 -24.87 -34.72
C ASP A 55 -10.89 -24.17 -33.94
N PHE A 56 -12.10 -24.05 -34.51
CA PHE A 56 -13.27 -23.54 -33.80
C PHE A 56 -13.74 -24.48 -32.68
N GLY A 57 -13.72 -25.81 -32.88
CA GLY A 57 -14.07 -26.77 -31.82
C GLY A 57 -13.07 -26.77 -30.65
N LYS A 58 -11.77 -26.62 -30.94
CA LYS A 58 -10.72 -26.53 -29.91
C LYS A 58 -10.66 -25.16 -29.23
N ASN A 59 -11.07 -24.08 -29.90
CA ASN A 59 -11.19 -22.75 -29.30
C ASN A 59 -12.51 -22.57 -28.54
N ALA A 60 -13.61 -23.21 -28.94
CA ALA A 60 -14.87 -23.19 -28.19
C ALA A 60 -14.80 -24.00 -26.88
N GLU A 61 -14.12 -25.16 -26.87
CA GLU A 61 -13.84 -25.89 -25.62
C GLU A 61 -12.76 -25.22 -24.76
N LYS A 62 -11.88 -24.40 -25.34
CA LYS A 62 -10.95 -23.54 -24.57
C LYS A 62 -11.57 -22.23 -24.10
N GLN A 63 -12.68 -21.76 -24.68
CA GLN A 63 -13.40 -20.56 -24.24
C GLN A 63 -14.48 -20.84 -23.18
N HIS A 64 -14.81 -22.10 -22.89
CA HIS A 64 -15.65 -22.49 -21.74
C HIS A 64 -14.89 -23.14 -20.58
N LYS A 65 -13.56 -23.11 -20.61
CA LYS A 65 -12.76 -23.20 -19.40
C LYS A 65 -12.25 -21.80 -19.08
N HIS A 66 -13.14 -20.97 -18.52
CA HIS A 66 -12.70 -20.09 -17.45
C HIS A 66 -12.09 -21.02 -16.40
N HIS A 67 -10.79 -21.25 -16.50
CA HIS A 67 -10.04 -21.60 -15.31
C HIS A 67 -10.28 -20.42 -14.38
N ASN A 68 -11.21 -20.61 -13.43
CA ASN A 68 -11.17 -19.91 -12.16
C ASN A 68 -9.76 -20.21 -11.62
N HIS A 69 -8.78 -19.40 -12.02
CA HIS A 69 -7.62 -19.18 -11.21
C HIS A 69 -8.17 -18.49 -9.97
N HIS A 70 -8.67 -19.29 -9.03
CA HIS A 70 -8.88 -18.83 -7.68
C HIS A 70 -7.50 -18.35 -7.23
N GLU A 71 -7.36 -17.02 -7.12
CA GLU A 71 -6.18 -16.42 -6.53
C GLU A 71 -5.92 -17.13 -5.19
N ALA A 72 -4.66 -17.53 -4.98
CA ALA A 72 -4.29 -18.37 -3.84
C ALA A 72 -4.57 -17.70 -2.49
N TRP A 73 -4.79 -16.39 -2.50
CA TRP A 73 -5.19 -15.58 -1.36
C TRP A 73 -6.05 -14.40 -1.82
N GLY A 74 -6.80 -13.85 -0.89
CA GLY A 74 -7.61 -12.63 -1.06
C GLY A 74 -8.14 -12.20 0.29
N TYR A 75 -9.33 -11.60 0.29
CA TYR A 75 -10.02 -11.11 1.49
C TYR A 75 -11.42 -11.73 1.68
N ASP A 76 -11.84 -12.61 0.77
CA ASP A 76 -13.15 -13.26 0.80
C ASP A 76 -13.17 -14.44 1.78
N ASP A 77 -14.37 -14.96 2.06
CA ASP A 77 -14.56 -16.14 2.91
C ASP A 77 -13.73 -17.35 2.45
N ASP A 78 -13.48 -17.49 1.14
CA ASP A 78 -12.79 -18.65 0.59
C ASP A 78 -11.26 -18.58 0.64
N ASN A 79 -10.67 -17.38 0.68
CA ASN A 79 -9.23 -17.18 0.58
C ASN A 79 -8.67 -16.03 1.46
N GLY A 80 -9.48 -15.56 2.41
CA GLY A 80 -9.24 -14.42 3.29
C GLY A 80 -8.19 -14.65 4.40
N PRO A 81 -7.92 -13.63 5.23
CA PRO A 81 -6.90 -13.65 6.29
C PRO A 81 -6.90 -14.88 7.20
N HIS A 82 -8.08 -15.42 7.50
CA HIS A 82 -8.26 -16.60 8.34
C HIS A 82 -7.76 -17.92 7.70
N LYS A 83 -7.51 -17.91 6.38
CA LYS A 83 -6.99 -19.04 5.59
C LYS A 83 -5.56 -18.82 5.08
N TRP A 84 -4.97 -17.66 5.32
CA TRP A 84 -3.60 -17.39 4.89
C TRP A 84 -2.59 -18.34 5.57
N GLY A 85 -1.39 -18.44 5.00
CA GLY A 85 -0.38 -19.44 5.37
C GLY A 85 0.00 -19.45 6.86
N LYS A 86 0.66 -20.54 7.30
CA LYS A 86 0.97 -20.82 8.71
C LYS A 86 1.61 -19.66 9.48
N GLN A 87 2.53 -18.92 8.83
CA GLN A 87 3.18 -17.77 9.46
C GLN A 87 2.18 -16.68 9.87
N CYS A 88 1.14 -16.47 9.05
CA CYS A 88 0.07 -15.52 9.34
C CYS A 88 -0.77 -15.93 10.56
N GLN A 89 -0.91 -17.23 10.81
CA GLN A 89 -1.74 -17.77 11.89
C GLN A 89 -0.97 -17.96 13.21
N HIS A 90 0.34 -18.23 13.13
CA HIS A 90 1.13 -18.65 14.29
C HIS A 90 2.30 -17.71 14.62
N GLY A 91 2.54 -16.69 13.80
CA GLY A 91 3.54 -15.66 14.12
C GLY A 91 3.23 -14.97 15.45
N THR A 92 4.27 -14.68 16.22
CA THR A 92 4.14 -14.03 17.53
C THR A 92 4.21 -12.50 17.43
N ARG A 93 4.71 -11.97 16.31
CA ARG A 93 4.86 -10.53 16.04
C ARG A 93 4.06 -10.11 14.81
N GLN A 94 2.85 -10.64 14.66
CA GLN A 94 1.98 -10.31 13.53
C GLN A 94 1.41 -8.88 13.61
N SER A 95 1.08 -8.33 12.46
CA SER A 95 0.45 -7.02 12.24
C SER A 95 -0.81 -7.19 11.38
N PRO A 96 -1.78 -6.25 11.43
CA PRO A 96 -1.80 -5.03 12.24
C PRO A 96 -2.12 -5.30 13.72
N VAL A 97 -2.11 -4.27 14.56
CA VAL A 97 -2.45 -4.37 16.00
C VAL A 97 -3.37 -3.23 16.42
N ASP A 98 -4.12 -3.45 17.49
CA ASP A 98 -4.87 -2.38 18.19
C ASP A 98 -3.91 -1.55 19.06
N ILE A 99 -3.81 -0.26 18.76
CA ILE A 99 -3.01 0.71 19.49
C ILE A 99 -3.84 1.24 20.65
N ARG A 100 -3.69 0.60 21.82
CA ARG A 100 -4.39 0.99 23.04
C ARG A 100 -3.68 2.11 23.77
N THR A 101 -4.29 3.29 23.82
CA THR A 101 -3.67 4.49 24.42
C THR A 101 -3.38 4.33 25.91
N SER A 102 -4.14 3.48 26.60
CA SER A 102 -3.93 3.13 28.02
C SER A 102 -2.69 2.29 28.30
N ASN A 103 -2.14 1.61 27.27
CA ASN A 103 -1.02 0.67 27.41
C ASN A 103 0.23 1.12 26.63
N LEU A 104 0.29 2.39 26.25
CA LEU A 104 1.43 2.95 25.53
C LEU A 104 2.65 3.11 26.44
N GLU A 105 3.81 2.76 25.89
CA GLU A 105 5.09 3.10 26.49
C GLU A 105 5.60 4.42 25.91
N PHE A 106 5.54 5.50 26.68
CA PHE A 106 6.14 6.76 26.27
C PHE A 106 7.65 6.60 26.18
N ALA A 107 8.21 6.81 24.99
CA ALA A 107 9.62 6.56 24.70
C ALA A 107 10.31 7.81 24.16
N VAL A 108 11.50 8.08 24.66
CA VAL A 108 12.39 9.13 24.14
C VAL A 108 13.10 8.60 22.90
N ILE A 109 12.39 8.58 21.79
CA ILE A 109 12.91 8.17 20.48
C ILE A 109 13.42 9.42 19.77
N ASN A 110 14.60 9.34 19.14
CA ASN A 110 15.10 10.44 18.30
C ASN A 110 14.12 10.76 17.16
N GLU A 111 14.28 11.93 16.55
CA GLU A 111 13.48 12.34 15.38
C GLU A 111 13.63 11.34 14.24
N LEU A 112 12.52 11.01 13.57
CA LEU A 112 12.52 10.24 12.34
C LEU A 112 12.70 11.22 11.18
N GLN A 113 13.69 10.97 10.34
CA GLN A 113 14.07 11.88 9.27
C GLN A 113 13.52 11.37 7.93
N PHE A 114 12.89 12.26 7.18
CA PHE A 114 12.33 12.01 5.85
C PHE A 114 13.18 12.76 4.83
N VAL A 115 13.85 12.05 3.93
CA VAL A 115 14.76 12.66 2.95
C VAL A 115 14.23 12.47 1.54
N ASN A 116 14.29 13.54 0.73
CA ASN A 116 13.77 13.64 -0.63
C ASN A 116 12.25 13.42 -0.75
N TYR A 117 11.50 13.56 0.34
CA TYR A 117 10.04 13.45 0.34
C TYR A 117 9.37 14.65 -0.34
N ASP A 118 10.08 15.78 -0.45
CA ASP A 118 9.73 17.01 -1.15
C ASP A 118 10.15 16.99 -2.63
N VAL A 119 10.92 15.99 -3.06
CA VAL A 119 11.34 15.83 -4.45
C VAL A 119 10.22 15.20 -5.27
N SER A 120 10.16 15.56 -6.55
CA SER A 120 9.18 15.04 -7.50
C SER A 120 9.82 14.13 -8.54
N GLY A 121 9.11 13.08 -8.94
CA GLY A 121 9.55 12.20 -10.02
C GLY A 121 8.39 11.43 -10.63
N ALA A 122 8.69 10.60 -11.64
CA ALA A 122 7.70 9.72 -12.23
C ALA A 122 7.44 8.50 -11.34
N VAL A 123 6.18 8.12 -11.20
CA VAL A 123 5.74 6.91 -10.50
C VAL A 123 4.75 6.13 -11.36
N GLU A 124 4.67 4.84 -11.13
CA GLU A 124 3.63 3.98 -11.69
C GLU A 124 2.59 3.69 -10.60
N ILE A 125 1.33 3.99 -10.89
CA ILE A 125 0.20 3.54 -10.10
C ILE A 125 -0.41 2.32 -10.80
N LYS A 126 -0.70 1.27 -10.03
CA LYS A 126 -1.19 0.00 -10.55
C LYS A 126 -2.22 -0.60 -9.60
N ASN A 127 -3.29 -1.16 -10.14
CA ASN A 127 -4.15 -2.09 -9.44
C ASN A 127 -3.60 -3.50 -9.61
N ASN A 128 -3.17 -4.15 -8.52
CA ASN A 128 -2.63 -5.51 -8.56
C ASN A 128 -3.69 -6.59 -8.24
N GLY A 129 -4.95 -6.19 -8.09
CA GLY A 129 -6.08 -7.03 -7.66
C GLY A 129 -6.29 -7.07 -6.15
N HIS A 130 -5.32 -6.65 -5.35
CA HIS A 130 -5.36 -6.70 -3.88
C HIS A 130 -5.29 -5.32 -3.23
N THR A 131 -4.82 -4.31 -3.96
CA THR A 131 -4.77 -2.91 -3.57
C THR A 131 -4.37 -2.05 -4.79
N VAL A 132 -4.37 -0.73 -4.60
CA VAL A 132 -3.68 0.22 -5.48
C VAL A 132 -2.27 0.45 -4.94
N VAL A 133 -1.26 0.08 -5.73
CA VAL A 133 0.16 0.26 -5.40
C VAL A 133 0.74 1.40 -6.24
N VAL A 134 1.54 2.26 -5.62
CA VAL A 134 2.36 3.27 -6.29
C VAL A 134 3.83 2.92 -6.09
N SER A 135 4.59 2.83 -7.19
CA SER A 135 5.97 2.36 -7.22
C SER A 135 6.82 3.10 -8.26
N GLY A 136 8.10 2.73 -8.42
CA GLY A 136 9.01 3.34 -9.39
C GLY A 136 9.99 4.36 -8.81
N PHE A 137 10.02 4.53 -7.48
CA PHE A 137 10.92 5.44 -6.78
C PHE A 137 12.40 5.11 -6.99
N GLU A 138 12.74 3.85 -7.26
CA GLU A 138 14.09 3.39 -7.59
C GLU A 138 14.60 3.92 -8.94
N LYS A 139 13.69 4.38 -9.82
CA LYS A 139 14.02 4.97 -11.13
C LYS A 139 14.32 6.46 -11.04
N TRP A 140 14.15 7.08 -9.87
CA TRP A 140 14.41 8.51 -9.68
C TRP A 140 15.90 8.80 -9.77
N GLN A 141 16.26 9.77 -10.62
CA GLN A 141 17.65 10.08 -10.97
C GLN A 141 18.39 10.77 -9.82
N ASN A 142 19.70 10.94 -9.96
CA ASN A 142 20.53 11.76 -9.05
C ASN A 142 20.44 11.36 -7.55
N ARG A 143 20.19 10.08 -7.25
CA ARG A 143 20.02 9.58 -5.87
C ARG A 143 18.87 10.25 -5.12
N GLN A 144 17.83 10.68 -5.84
CA GLN A 144 16.67 11.37 -5.28
C GLN A 144 15.57 10.43 -4.78
N ARG A 145 15.77 9.10 -4.82
CA ARG A 145 14.84 8.13 -4.21
C ARG A 145 14.53 8.53 -2.76
N PRO A 146 13.25 8.69 -2.36
CA PRO A 146 12.88 8.99 -0.99
C PRO A 146 13.35 7.90 -0.02
N TYR A 147 13.75 8.31 1.19
CA TYR A 147 14.19 7.38 2.22
C TYR A 147 13.99 7.94 3.62
N ILE A 148 14.01 7.03 4.61
CA ILE A 148 13.93 7.37 6.02
C ILE A 148 15.14 6.84 6.79
N TYR A 149 15.49 7.52 7.89
CA TYR A 149 16.47 7.08 8.87
C TYR A 149 16.23 7.78 10.22
N GLY A 150 16.94 7.39 11.27
CA GLY A 150 16.67 7.93 12.61
C GLY A 150 15.44 7.29 13.24
N GLY A 151 14.80 7.92 14.22
CA GLY A 151 13.62 7.34 14.87
C GLY A 151 13.88 5.97 15.52
N GLY A 152 15.11 5.67 15.92
CA GLY A 152 15.50 4.33 16.42
C GLY A 152 15.62 3.24 15.34
N LEU A 153 15.57 3.58 14.05
CA LEU A 153 15.86 2.66 12.95
C LEU A 153 17.36 2.38 12.87
N ASN A 154 17.72 1.12 12.60
CA ASN A 154 19.10 0.67 12.48
C ASN A 154 19.63 0.81 11.05
N GLY A 155 19.68 2.05 10.57
CA GLY A 155 20.22 2.39 9.26
C GLY A 155 19.23 3.18 8.41
N LYS A 156 19.53 3.22 7.11
CA LYS A 156 18.75 3.89 6.08
C LYS A 156 17.76 2.91 5.46
N TYR A 157 16.54 3.36 5.19
CA TYR A 157 15.49 2.56 4.57
C TYR A 157 14.93 3.30 3.36
N LEU A 158 15.07 2.71 2.17
CA LEU A 158 14.69 3.29 0.89
C LEU A 158 13.23 3.00 0.57
N LEU A 159 12.44 4.03 0.22
CA LEU A 159 11.03 3.86 -0.17
C LEU A 159 10.93 2.98 -1.41
N ALA A 160 10.25 1.85 -1.31
CA ALA A 160 10.05 0.91 -2.41
C ALA A 160 8.73 1.13 -3.12
N GLN A 161 7.66 1.27 -2.34
CA GLN A 161 6.31 1.49 -2.83
C GLN A 161 5.45 2.05 -1.70
N PHE A 162 4.26 2.52 -2.05
CA PHE A 162 3.19 2.63 -1.09
C PHE A 162 1.87 2.07 -1.63
N HIS A 163 0.97 1.73 -0.73
CA HIS A 163 -0.34 1.18 -1.06
C HIS A 163 -1.37 1.50 0.04
N PHE A 164 -2.63 1.19 -0.23
CA PHE A 164 -3.75 1.55 0.63
C PHE A 164 -4.57 0.34 1.06
N HIS A 165 -5.12 0.44 2.26
CA HIS A 165 -6.14 -0.44 2.79
C HIS A 165 -7.41 0.36 3.06
N TRP A 166 -8.56 -0.15 2.64
CA TRP A 166 -9.88 0.46 2.79
C TRP A 166 -10.94 -0.64 2.92
N ALA A 167 -12.13 -0.22 3.31
CA ALA A 167 -13.31 -1.07 3.40
C ALA A 167 -14.54 -0.41 2.75
N ALA A 168 -15.58 -1.21 2.55
CA ALA A 168 -16.87 -0.74 2.09
C ALA A 168 -17.49 0.23 3.10
N ASP A 169 -17.33 -0.04 4.40
CA ASP A 169 -17.72 0.87 5.48
C ASP A 169 -16.55 1.81 5.85
N HIS A 170 -16.88 3.04 6.25
CA HIS A 170 -15.90 4.00 6.75
C HIS A 170 -15.40 3.65 8.15
N ASP A 171 -16.16 2.85 8.90
CA ASP A 171 -15.84 2.42 10.26
C ASP A 171 -14.94 1.18 10.34
N ASP A 172 -14.44 0.66 9.20
CA ASP A 172 -13.67 -0.59 9.13
C ASP A 172 -12.43 -0.53 8.21
N GLY A 173 -12.09 0.64 7.66
CA GLY A 173 -11.17 0.73 6.51
C GLY A 173 -9.67 0.62 6.80
N SER A 174 -9.23 0.91 8.01
CA SER A 174 -7.81 0.85 8.39
C SER A 174 -7.43 -0.54 8.88
N GLU A 175 -6.18 -0.93 8.75
CA GLU A 175 -5.70 -2.20 9.30
C GLU A 175 -5.39 -2.09 10.78
N HIS A 176 -4.64 -1.06 11.16
CA HIS A 176 -4.46 -0.69 12.56
C HIS A 176 -5.73 -0.03 13.09
N THR A 177 -5.94 -0.20 14.39
CA THR A 177 -6.96 0.55 15.13
C THR A 177 -6.32 1.34 16.25
N VAL A 178 -7.02 2.39 16.70
CA VAL A 178 -6.66 3.13 17.91
C VAL A 178 -7.81 2.99 18.90
N ASN A 179 -7.56 2.30 20.03
CA ASN A 179 -8.60 1.90 20.97
C ASN A 179 -9.78 1.19 20.30
N ALA A 180 -9.47 0.23 19.41
CA ALA A 180 -10.42 -0.52 18.60
C ALA A 180 -11.25 0.27 17.57
N LEU A 181 -10.96 1.56 17.37
CA LEU A 181 -11.59 2.36 16.31
C LEU A 181 -10.74 2.31 15.04
N HIS A 182 -11.39 2.09 13.91
CA HIS A 182 -10.78 2.19 12.60
C HIS A 182 -10.89 3.61 12.03
N TYR A 183 -10.10 3.85 10.99
CA TYR A 183 -10.22 4.96 10.06
C TYR A 183 -10.72 4.46 8.70
N PRO A 184 -11.32 5.31 7.86
CA PRO A 184 -11.82 4.89 6.54
C PRO A 184 -10.78 4.32 5.56
N ILE A 185 -9.51 4.71 5.70
CA ILE A 185 -8.41 4.25 4.84
C ILE A 185 -7.08 4.37 5.60
N GLU A 186 -6.18 3.43 5.35
CA GLU A 186 -4.80 3.45 5.85
C GLU A 186 -3.80 3.30 4.70
N LEU A 187 -2.83 4.21 4.66
CA LEU A 187 -1.72 4.19 3.72
C LEU A 187 -0.49 3.56 4.36
N HIS A 188 0.18 2.67 3.63
CA HIS A 188 1.48 2.09 4.00
C HIS A 188 2.58 2.55 3.06
N LEU A 189 3.53 3.34 3.57
CA LEU A 189 4.78 3.65 2.87
C LEU A 189 5.84 2.58 3.21
N VAL A 190 6.12 1.68 2.29
CA VAL A 190 7.00 0.53 2.52
C VAL A 190 8.43 0.85 2.12
N HIS A 191 9.34 0.71 3.09
CA HIS A 191 10.76 0.95 2.88
C HIS A 191 11.57 -0.32 3.11
N VAL A 192 12.59 -0.51 2.26
CA VAL A 192 13.55 -1.62 2.35
C VAL A 192 14.86 -1.09 2.91
N LYS A 193 15.45 -1.81 3.88
CA LYS A 193 16.74 -1.46 4.46
C LYS A 193 17.81 -1.40 3.37
N ASP A 194 18.58 -0.31 3.36
CA ASP A 194 19.61 -0.08 2.36
C ASP A 194 20.66 -1.20 2.39
N GLY A 195 21.08 -1.65 1.21
CA GLY A 195 21.96 -2.79 1.04
C GLY A 195 21.29 -4.17 1.05
N LEU A 196 19.97 -4.28 1.27
CA LEU A 196 19.22 -5.54 1.12
C LEU A 196 18.36 -5.54 -0.14
N SER A 197 18.28 -6.68 -0.81
CA SER A 197 17.19 -6.98 -1.74
C SER A 197 15.88 -7.17 -0.98
N LEU A 198 14.73 -7.10 -1.68
CA LEU A 198 13.44 -7.35 -1.04
C LEU A 198 13.35 -8.77 -0.43
N GLN A 199 13.93 -9.76 -1.10
CA GLN A 199 13.95 -11.15 -0.62
C GLN A 199 14.76 -11.28 0.67
N GLU A 200 15.93 -10.64 0.75
CA GLU A 200 16.73 -10.64 1.99
C GLU A 200 16.04 -9.84 3.10
N ALA A 201 15.36 -8.75 2.74
CA ALA A 201 14.67 -7.89 3.69
C ALA A 201 13.51 -8.59 4.38
N VAL A 202 12.74 -9.43 3.69
CA VAL A 202 11.63 -10.20 4.30
C VAL A 202 12.11 -11.33 5.23
N ASP A 203 13.39 -11.70 5.15
CA ASP A 203 14.00 -12.71 6.03
C ASP A 203 14.75 -12.08 7.22
N ALA A 204 15.00 -10.76 7.19
CA ALA A 204 15.63 -10.02 8.27
C ALA A 204 14.58 -9.39 9.21
N SER A 205 14.73 -9.55 10.53
CA SER A 205 13.76 -9.05 11.52
C SER A 205 13.55 -7.53 11.53
N ASP A 206 14.49 -6.77 10.96
CA ASP A 206 14.44 -5.33 10.77
C ASP A 206 14.68 -4.94 9.30
N GLY A 207 14.44 -5.84 8.35
CA GLY A 207 14.72 -5.61 6.94
C GLY A 207 13.78 -4.61 6.27
N LEU A 208 12.59 -4.40 6.86
CA LEU A 208 11.60 -3.44 6.38
C LEU A 208 11.26 -2.40 7.46
N ALA A 209 10.96 -1.18 7.00
CA ALA A 209 10.35 -0.15 7.82
C ALA A 209 9.10 0.36 7.09
N VAL A 210 7.96 0.37 7.77
CA VAL A 210 6.69 0.81 7.17
C VAL A 210 6.15 2.00 7.96
N ILE A 211 5.78 3.05 7.22
CA ILE A 211 5.04 4.17 7.79
C ILE A 211 3.56 3.95 7.52
N GLY A 212 2.75 3.85 8.57
CA GLY A 212 1.30 3.83 8.48
C GLY A 212 0.72 5.23 8.66
N ILE A 213 -0.16 5.66 7.77
CA ILE A 213 -0.88 6.94 7.87
C ILE A 213 -2.38 6.68 7.74
N PHE A 214 -3.14 7.06 8.76
CA PHE A 214 -4.59 7.04 8.71
C PHE A 214 -5.14 8.23 7.94
N TYR A 215 -6.32 8.08 7.32
CA TYR A 215 -7.09 9.22 6.85
C TYR A 215 -8.49 9.25 7.45
N HIS A 216 -8.98 10.45 7.74
CA HIS A 216 -10.37 10.68 8.16
C HIS A 216 -11.13 11.43 7.08
N ILE A 217 -12.45 11.23 7.01
CA ILE A 217 -13.29 11.98 6.08
C ILE A 217 -13.31 13.45 6.53
N GLY A 218 -12.93 14.35 5.62
CA GLY A 218 -12.84 15.79 5.85
C GLY A 218 -13.18 16.60 4.60
N ASP A 219 -12.84 17.88 4.63
CA ASP A 219 -13.10 18.86 3.57
C ASP A 219 -11.85 19.27 2.78
N ASP A 220 -10.68 18.70 3.11
CA ASP A 220 -9.43 18.86 2.38
C ASP A 220 -9.03 17.55 1.68
N GLY A 221 -8.87 17.61 0.36
CA GLY A 221 -8.46 16.50 -0.49
C GLY A 221 -7.06 16.65 -1.08
N THR A 222 -6.26 17.60 -0.60
CA THR A 222 -4.97 17.98 -1.20
C THR A 222 -3.99 16.81 -1.28
N SER A 223 -3.97 15.95 -0.27
CA SER A 223 -3.08 14.78 -0.21
C SER A 223 -3.37 13.75 -1.33
N MET A 224 -4.61 13.66 -1.81
CA MET A 224 -5.06 12.68 -2.81
C MET A 224 -5.24 13.26 -4.23
N ALA A 225 -5.21 14.58 -4.39
CA ALA A 225 -5.51 15.27 -5.65
C ALA A 225 -4.67 14.72 -6.84
N ASN A 226 -3.38 14.47 -6.62
CA ASN A 226 -2.46 13.97 -7.65
C ASN A 226 -2.66 12.48 -7.99
N LEU A 227 -3.43 11.73 -7.18
CA LEU A 227 -3.74 10.32 -7.41
C LEU A 227 -5.09 10.09 -8.09
N GLU A 228 -6.05 11.03 -8.00
CA GLU A 228 -7.43 10.82 -8.47
C GLU A 228 -7.52 10.36 -9.93
N SER A 229 -6.76 11.01 -10.81
CA SER A 229 -6.74 10.67 -12.23
C SER A 229 -6.13 9.30 -12.48
N GLY A 230 -5.12 8.93 -11.67
CA GLY A 230 -4.51 7.61 -11.67
C GLY A 230 -5.50 6.53 -11.21
N LEU A 231 -6.15 6.74 -10.05
CA LEU A 231 -7.15 5.83 -9.48
C LEU A 231 -8.27 5.49 -10.47
N LYS A 232 -8.80 6.49 -11.18
CA LYS A 232 -9.81 6.29 -12.23
C LYS A 232 -9.30 5.41 -13.37
N ARG A 233 -8.04 5.60 -13.79
CA ARG A 233 -7.42 4.81 -14.87
C ARG A 233 -7.05 3.39 -14.43
N VAL A 234 -6.85 3.17 -13.14
CA VAL A 234 -6.49 1.85 -12.60
C VAL A 234 -7.65 1.14 -11.90
N ALA A 235 -8.90 1.51 -12.19
CA ALA A 235 -10.05 0.89 -11.56
C ALA A 235 -10.13 -0.62 -11.87
N GLU A 236 -9.71 -1.07 -13.05
CA GLU A 236 -9.71 -2.49 -13.42
C GLU A 236 -8.46 -3.24 -12.95
N LYS A 237 -8.60 -4.53 -12.62
CA LYS A 237 -7.46 -5.36 -12.20
C LYS A 237 -6.34 -5.37 -13.24
N ASP A 238 -5.09 -5.35 -12.77
CA ASP A 238 -3.85 -5.44 -13.57
C ASP A 238 -3.63 -4.28 -14.54
N THR A 239 -4.42 -3.22 -14.44
CA THR A 239 -4.17 -1.96 -15.15
C THR A 239 -3.18 -1.09 -14.40
N ALA A 240 -2.38 -0.35 -15.17
CA ALA A 240 -1.35 0.54 -14.65
C ALA A 240 -1.26 1.82 -15.49
N THR A 241 -0.82 2.91 -14.87
CA THR A 241 -0.57 4.17 -15.56
C THR A 241 0.55 4.95 -14.87
N LEU A 242 1.16 5.89 -15.60
CA LEU A 242 2.21 6.74 -15.05
C LEU A 242 1.61 8.05 -14.51
N ILE A 243 2.18 8.51 -13.41
CA ILE A 243 1.99 9.87 -12.89
C ILE A 243 3.35 10.54 -12.91
N PHE A 244 3.46 11.65 -13.64
CA PHE A 244 4.67 12.45 -13.70
C PHE A 244 4.66 13.54 -12.62
N ASN A 245 5.84 13.99 -12.19
CA ASN A 245 6.01 15.04 -11.18
C ASN A 245 5.28 14.77 -9.86
N TYR A 246 5.31 13.51 -9.42
CA TYR A 246 4.65 13.10 -8.19
C TYR A 246 5.59 13.28 -6.97
N THR A 247 5.08 13.91 -5.91
CA THR A 247 5.78 14.13 -4.63
C THR A 247 5.12 13.29 -3.54
N VAL A 248 5.84 12.36 -2.91
CA VAL A 248 5.27 11.47 -1.87
C VAL A 248 5.02 12.20 -0.54
N GLY A 249 5.71 13.32 -0.28
CA GLY A 249 5.56 14.13 0.92
C GLY A 249 4.15 14.66 1.16
N VAL A 250 3.28 14.72 0.14
CA VAL A 250 1.85 15.09 0.28
C VAL A 250 1.06 14.14 1.20
N HIS A 251 1.61 12.95 1.47
CA HIS A 251 1.05 11.94 2.36
C HIS A 251 1.65 11.94 3.78
N LEU A 252 2.49 12.91 4.11
CA LEU A 252 2.98 13.09 5.48
C LEU A 252 2.09 14.08 6.23
N PRO A 253 1.68 13.78 7.48
CA PRO A 253 0.98 14.75 8.31
C PRO A 253 1.88 15.94 8.66
N PRO A 254 1.30 17.11 9.00
CA PRO A 254 2.07 18.27 9.45
C PRO A 254 3.01 17.95 10.63
N ASN A 255 2.56 17.07 11.54
CA ASN A 255 3.36 16.59 12.67
C ASN A 255 3.80 15.12 12.48
N VAL A 256 4.98 14.94 11.88
CA VAL A 256 5.65 13.62 11.77
C VAL A 256 6.39 13.20 13.05
N GLU A 257 6.36 14.03 14.09
CA GLU A 257 7.09 13.82 15.34
C GLU A 257 6.27 12.97 16.34
N ASN A 258 4.95 12.97 16.23
CA ASN A 258 4.08 12.11 17.03
C ASN A 258 3.80 10.79 16.30
N PHE A 259 4.34 9.69 16.79
CA PHE A 259 4.09 8.37 16.19
C PHE A 259 4.16 7.22 17.18
N TYR A 260 3.52 6.13 16.80
CA TYR A 260 3.59 4.83 17.46
C TYR A 260 4.66 3.95 16.79
N ARG A 261 5.44 3.22 17.59
CA ARG A 261 6.54 2.37 17.14
C ARG A 261 6.41 0.97 17.73
N TYR A 262 6.49 -0.06 16.87
CA TYR A 262 6.58 -1.44 17.31
C TYR A 262 7.21 -2.35 16.23
N SER A 263 7.71 -3.52 16.62
CA SER A 263 8.15 -4.55 15.67
C SER A 263 6.99 -5.49 15.34
N GLY A 264 6.75 -5.69 14.05
CA GLY A 264 5.60 -6.41 13.53
C GLY A 264 5.91 -7.20 12.26
N SER A 265 4.88 -7.41 11.46
CA SER A 265 4.95 -8.15 10.21
C SER A 265 4.41 -7.37 9.02
N LEU A 266 4.59 -7.93 7.82
CA LEU A 266 3.71 -7.61 6.69
C LEU A 266 2.26 -7.99 7.04
N THR A 267 1.30 -7.24 6.50
CA THR A 267 -0.14 -7.45 6.70
C THR A 267 -0.81 -8.18 5.52
N THR A 268 -0.01 -8.62 4.55
CA THR A 268 -0.42 -9.46 3.41
C THR A 268 0.31 -10.80 3.46
N PRO A 269 -0.10 -11.80 2.65
CA PRO A 269 0.47 -13.14 2.70
C PRO A 269 2.00 -13.20 2.58
N GLY A 270 2.56 -14.19 3.27
CA GLY A 270 3.97 -14.20 3.66
C GLY A 270 4.11 -13.79 5.13
N CYS A 271 3.39 -12.73 5.54
CA CYS A 271 3.26 -12.32 6.95
C CYS A 271 4.60 -12.27 7.70
N ASN A 272 5.67 -11.93 6.98
CA ASN A 272 7.04 -11.97 7.46
C ASN A 272 7.20 -10.99 8.61
N GLU A 273 7.72 -11.44 9.75
CA GLU A 273 7.98 -10.63 10.94
C GLU A 273 9.28 -9.82 10.81
N ALA A 274 9.33 -9.02 9.75
CA ALA A 274 10.48 -8.28 9.27
C ALA A 274 10.31 -6.75 9.36
N VAL A 275 9.15 -6.29 9.89
CA VAL A 275 8.72 -4.90 9.77
C VAL A 275 8.92 -4.15 11.08
N ILE A 276 9.59 -2.99 11.01
CA ILE A 276 9.54 -1.96 12.03
C ILE A 276 8.45 -0.95 11.65
N TRP A 277 7.33 -0.99 12.37
CA TRP A 277 6.16 -0.14 12.14
C TRP A 277 6.35 1.24 12.76
N THR A 278 6.02 2.28 11.99
CA THR A 278 5.83 3.65 12.48
C THR A 278 4.45 4.12 12.06
N VAL A 279 3.48 4.11 12.98
CA VAL A 279 2.13 4.59 12.68
C VAL A 279 2.02 6.04 13.12
N MET A 280 1.78 6.94 12.18
CA MET A 280 1.62 8.37 12.47
C MET A 280 0.40 8.60 13.36
N ALA A 281 0.56 9.42 14.39
CA ALA A 281 -0.53 9.68 15.33
C ALA A 281 -1.55 10.68 14.80
N GLU A 282 -1.14 11.55 13.87
CA GLU A 282 -2.01 12.53 13.22
C GLU A 282 -2.52 11.95 11.88
N PRO A 283 -3.85 11.83 11.69
CA PRO A 283 -4.43 11.39 10.43
C PRO A 283 -4.45 12.55 9.41
N LEU A 284 -4.52 12.21 8.12
CA LEU A 284 -4.75 13.17 7.03
C LEU A 284 -6.24 13.24 6.64
N PRO A 285 -6.74 14.38 6.14
CA PRO A 285 -8.08 14.44 5.60
C PRO A 285 -8.16 13.80 4.21
N ILE A 286 -9.32 13.22 3.89
CA ILE A 286 -9.70 12.75 2.55
C ILE A 286 -11.15 13.18 2.25
N LEU A 287 -11.43 13.59 1.01
CA LEU A 287 -12.80 13.86 0.58
C LEU A 287 -13.58 12.56 0.38
N MET A 288 -14.88 12.58 0.69
CA MET A 288 -15.75 11.42 0.43
C MET A 288 -15.69 10.97 -1.04
N GLN A 289 -15.65 11.91 -1.99
CA GLN A 289 -15.54 11.59 -3.42
C GLN A 289 -14.22 10.91 -3.78
N GLN A 290 -13.14 11.18 -3.05
CA GLN A 290 -11.84 10.53 -3.24
C GLN A 290 -11.85 9.11 -2.65
N LEU A 291 -12.48 8.93 -1.48
CA LEU A 291 -12.69 7.59 -0.90
C LEU A 291 -13.48 6.67 -1.84
N GLU A 292 -14.51 7.20 -2.51
CA GLU A 292 -15.29 6.44 -3.50
C GLU A 292 -14.47 5.99 -4.72
N LEU A 293 -13.35 6.65 -5.04
CA LEU A 293 -12.44 6.16 -6.09
C LEU A 293 -11.75 4.87 -5.69
N PHE A 294 -11.40 4.69 -4.40
CA PHE A 294 -10.83 3.44 -3.89
C PHE A 294 -11.89 2.33 -3.90
N ARG A 295 -13.11 2.63 -3.47
CA ARG A 295 -14.24 1.67 -3.47
C ARG A 295 -14.71 1.26 -4.88
N ALA A 296 -14.30 1.99 -5.91
CA ALA A 296 -14.57 1.65 -7.31
C ALA A 296 -13.52 0.68 -7.91
N VAL A 297 -12.39 0.46 -7.24
CA VAL A 297 -11.33 -0.45 -7.69
C VAL A 297 -11.83 -1.88 -7.70
N GLN A 298 -11.51 -2.62 -8.76
CA GLN A 298 -11.84 -4.04 -8.92
C GLN A 298 -10.81 -4.92 -8.25
N GLY A 299 -11.30 -6.00 -7.63
CA GLY A 299 -10.49 -6.99 -6.93
C GLY A 299 -9.99 -8.12 -7.85
N PRO A 300 -9.64 -9.28 -7.28
CA PRO A 300 -9.14 -10.41 -8.06
C PRO A 300 -10.22 -11.06 -8.93
N THR A 301 -11.49 -10.99 -8.49
CA THR A 301 -12.62 -11.55 -9.22
C THR A 301 -13.10 -10.57 -10.30
N PHE A 302 -13.09 -11.01 -11.56
CA PHE A 302 -13.45 -10.17 -12.71
C PHE A 302 -14.82 -9.51 -12.54
N GLY A 303 -14.87 -8.19 -12.73
CA GLY A 303 -16.09 -7.39 -12.60
C GLY A 303 -16.57 -7.14 -11.17
N GLN A 304 -15.89 -7.67 -10.14
CA GLN A 304 -16.21 -7.41 -8.75
C GLN A 304 -15.29 -6.34 -8.16
N ARG A 305 -15.88 -5.47 -7.33
CA ARG A 305 -15.13 -4.46 -6.58
C ARG A 305 -14.33 -5.11 -5.47
N LEU A 306 -13.17 -4.55 -5.17
CA LEU A 306 -12.42 -4.84 -3.97
C LEU A 306 -13.11 -4.11 -2.81
N THR A 307 -14.06 -4.79 -2.17
CA THR A 307 -14.88 -4.21 -1.10
C THR A 307 -14.03 -3.90 0.12
N ASP A 308 -13.32 -4.92 0.60
CA ASP A 308 -12.48 -4.84 1.80
C ASP A 308 -11.14 -5.47 1.48
N ASN A 309 -10.06 -4.76 1.78
CA ASN A 309 -8.70 -5.28 1.66
C ASN A 309 -7.92 -5.13 2.96
N VAL A 310 -8.60 -5.35 4.08
CA VAL A 310 -8.09 -5.14 5.43
C VAL A 310 -7.83 -6.48 6.12
N ARG A 311 -6.65 -6.67 6.69
CA ARG A 311 -6.38 -7.77 7.61
C ARG A 311 -6.87 -7.40 9.02
N PRO A 312 -7.59 -8.30 9.73
CA PRO A 312 -7.99 -8.06 11.12
C PRO A 312 -6.80 -7.83 12.06
N VAL A 313 -7.02 -7.09 13.14
CA VAL A 313 -6.01 -6.88 14.20
C VAL A 313 -5.50 -8.19 14.80
N GLN A 314 -4.21 -8.24 15.06
CA GLN A 314 -3.49 -9.41 15.56
C GLN A 314 -3.08 -9.21 17.03
N PRO A 315 -2.92 -10.29 17.81
CA PRO A 315 -2.51 -10.18 19.21
C PRO A 315 -1.13 -9.54 19.37
N LEU A 316 -0.98 -8.66 20.37
CA LEU A 316 0.32 -8.05 20.71
C LEU A 316 1.34 -9.08 21.25
N ASN A 317 0.89 -10.19 21.85
CA ASN A 317 1.76 -11.26 22.37
C ASN A 317 2.89 -10.74 23.28
N GLY A 318 2.58 -9.80 24.17
CA GLY A 318 3.55 -9.21 25.09
C GLY A 318 4.43 -8.10 24.50
N ARG A 319 4.35 -7.82 23.19
CA ARG A 319 4.94 -6.61 22.61
C ARG A 319 4.27 -5.38 23.21
N ARG A 320 5.07 -4.32 23.39
CA ARG A 320 4.55 -2.99 23.74
C ARG A 320 4.64 -2.07 22.55
N VAL A 321 3.62 -1.23 22.40
CA VAL A 321 3.63 -0.14 21.43
C VAL A 321 4.25 1.07 22.12
N GLN A 322 5.35 1.55 21.57
CA GLN A 322 6.00 2.77 22.04
C GLN A 322 5.32 3.97 21.42
N PHE A 323 5.16 5.04 22.18
CA PHE A 323 4.69 6.32 21.67
C PHE A 323 5.79 7.37 21.80
N ARG A 324 6.19 7.92 20.66
CA ARG A 324 7.03 9.10 20.62
C ARG A 324 6.13 10.32 20.58
N SER A 325 6.31 11.21 21.55
CA SER A 325 5.69 12.53 21.55
C SER A 325 6.71 13.60 21.17
N SER A 326 6.29 14.58 20.36
CA SER A 326 7.05 15.80 20.07
C SER A 326 7.35 16.62 21.33
N ALA A 327 6.55 16.44 22.39
CA ALA A 327 6.82 17.01 23.71
C ALA A 327 8.04 16.36 24.39
N LEU A 328 8.36 15.11 24.06
CA LEU A 328 9.50 14.36 24.61
C LEU A 328 10.75 14.48 23.73
N ASN A 329 11.03 15.69 23.22
CA ASN A 329 12.23 15.95 22.45
C ASN A 329 13.45 16.11 23.37
N ARG A 330 14.45 15.23 23.24
CA ARG A 330 15.67 15.24 24.04
C ARG A 330 16.43 16.58 23.99
N HIS A 331 16.46 17.26 22.84
CA HIS A 331 17.11 18.57 22.72
C HIS A 331 16.38 19.62 23.55
N ARG A 332 15.04 19.59 23.55
CA ARG A 332 14.20 20.47 24.38
C ARG A 332 14.33 20.15 25.88
N ILE A 333 14.37 18.86 26.23
CA ILE A 333 14.43 18.42 27.63
C ILE A 333 15.81 18.67 28.26
N CYS A 334 16.89 18.30 27.58
CA CYS A 334 18.25 18.39 28.14
C CYS A 334 18.97 19.70 27.81
N ASN A 335 18.33 20.67 27.13
CA ASN A 335 18.91 21.95 26.66
C ASN A 335 20.32 21.79 26.05
N VAL A 336 20.47 20.79 25.17
CA VAL A 336 21.74 20.55 24.49
C VAL A 336 21.72 21.34 23.19
N SER A 337 22.12 22.61 23.27
CA SER A 337 22.47 23.41 22.09
C SER A 337 23.53 22.66 21.29
N SER A 338 23.36 22.61 19.97
CA SER A 338 24.25 21.95 19.01
C SER A 338 25.75 22.04 19.37
N ALA A 339 26.40 20.89 19.51
CA ALA A 339 27.80 20.55 19.18
C ALA A 339 28.96 21.57 19.36
N ALA A 340 28.83 22.63 20.16
CA ALA A 340 29.89 23.65 20.34
C ALA A 340 30.62 23.58 21.69
N ASP A 341 30.05 22.97 22.73
CA ASP A 341 30.64 23.00 24.09
C ASP A 341 31.29 21.68 24.52
N TYR A 342 31.90 20.94 23.59
CA TYR A 342 32.75 19.78 23.92
C TYR A 342 34.19 20.19 24.22
N VAL A 343 34.41 21.29 24.95
CA VAL A 343 35.70 21.52 25.60
C VAL A 343 35.46 22.13 26.97
N THR A 344 36.02 21.46 27.98
CA THR A 344 36.16 21.90 29.38
C THR A 344 34.87 22.04 30.20
N THR A 345 34.43 20.94 30.81
CA THR A 345 34.30 20.87 32.29
C THR A 345 34.02 19.43 32.72
N ARG A 346 35.09 18.71 33.10
CA ARG A 346 34.96 17.56 33.99
C ARG A 346 34.54 18.08 35.37
N SER A 347 33.26 17.96 35.70
CA SER A 347 32.75 17.35 36.94
C SER A 347 31.32 17.84 37.23
N ARG A 348 30.47 16.91 37.69
CA ARG A 348 29.09 17.07 38.19
C ARG A 348 27.90 17.15 37.22
N ALA A 349 28.05 17.51 35.93
CA ALA A 349 26.88 17.66 35.04
C ALA A 349 26.26 16.35 34.52
N THR A 350 26.91 15.20 34.66
CA THR A 350 26.42 13.91 34.10
C THR A 350 25.40 13.18 34.98
N ARG A 351 25.04 13.71 36.17
CA ARG A 351 24.06 13.08 37.07
C ARG A 351 22.63 13.66 36.99
N THR A 352 22.35 14.62 36.11
CA THR A 352 21.06 15.35 36.17
C THR A 352 20.05 15.05 35.05
N CYS A 353 20.43 14.64 33.83
CA CYS A 353 19.40 14.35 32.80
C CYS A 353 18.70 12.98 32.98
N THR A 354 19.30 12.01 33.67
CA THR A 354 18.65 10.70 33.98
C THR A 354 17.69 10.76 35.16
N ALA A 355 17.88 11.66 36.13
CA ALA A 355 17.02 11.74 37.32
C ALA A 355 15.79 12.65 37.12
N LEU A 356 15.91 13.71 36.31
CA LEU A 356 14.75 14.52 35.87
C LEU A 356 13.83 13.74 34.90
N HIS A 357 14.36 12.71 34.22
CA HIS A 357 13.65 11.84 33.27
C HIS A 357 12.50 11.06 33.90
N GLU A 358 12.70 10.44 35.07
CA GLU A 358 11.63 9.68 35.75
C GLU A 358 10.55 10.60 36.33
N SER A 359 10.94 11.76 36.84
CA SER A 359 10.01 12.75 37.40
C SER A 359 9.13 13.41 36.32
N LEU A 360 9.71 13.80 35.18
CA LEU A 360 8.98 14.44 34.09
C LEU A 360 8.04 13.46 33.36
N LEU A 361 8.44 12.19 33.19
CA LEU A 361 7.54 11.16 32.67
C LEU A 361 6.31 10.99 33.57
N HIS A 362 6.49 11.00 34.90
CA HIS A 362 5.38 10.90 35.85
C HIS A 362 4.44 12.12 35.78
N HIS A 363 4.99 13.33 35.69
CA HIS A 363 4.17 14.56 35.59
C HIS A 363 3.49 14.73 34.23
N ALA A 364 4.15 14.34 33.13
CA ALA A 364 3.56 14.35 31.79
C ALA A 364 2.40 13.33 31.67
N LEU A 365 2.54 12.14 32.27
CA LEU A 365 1.46 11.15 32.36
C LEU A 365 0.23 11.71 33.10
N ILE A 366 0.44 12.43 34.21
CA ILE A 366 -0.64 13.07 34.98
C ILE A 366 -1.31 14.19 34.17
N ALA A 367 -0.52 15.00 33.46
CA ALA A 367 -1.04 16.10 32.64
C ALA A 367 -1.86 15.60 31.45
N VAL A 368 -1.40 14.56 30.75
CA VAL A 368 -2.12 13.94 29.62
C VAL A 368 -3.40 13.25 30.10
N ALA A 369 -3.35 12.51 31.20
CA ALA A 369 -4.55 11.92 31.80
C ALA A 369 -5.57 12.98 32.21
N SER A 370 -5.12 14.11 32.78
CA SER A 370 -5.99 15.22 33.17
C SER A 370 -6.63 15.93 31.97
N ALA A 371 -5.88 16.10 30.88
CA ALA A 371 -6.39 16.70 29.64
C ALA A 371 -7.43 15.80 28.98
N VAL A 372 -7.19 14.48 28.91
CA VAL A 372 -8.16 13.52 28.36
C VAL A 372 -9.45 13.49 29.20
N ILE A 373 -9.34 13.50 30.53
CA ILE A 373 -10.52 13.55 31.41
C ILE A 373 -11.31 14.86 31.23
N MET A 374 -10.64 16.01 31.07
CA MET A 374 -11.32 17.28 30.78
C MET A 374 -12.05 17.26 29.43
N THR A 375 -11.42 16.72 28.39
CA THR A 375 -12.04 16.59 27.06
C THR A 375 -13.24 15.65 27.08
N MET A 376 -13.14 14.52 27.77
CA MET A 376 -14.27 13.58 27.93
C MET A 376 -15.45 14.18 28.70
N LYS A 377 -15.18 15.02 29.72
CA LYS A 377 -16.24 15.77 30.43
C LYS A 377 -16.88 16.86 29.57
N GLN A 378 -16.10 17.56 28.74
CA GLN A 378 -16.66 18.56 27.82
C GLN A 378 -17.51 17.95 26.71
N GLN A 379 -17.24 16.70 26.32
CA GLN A 379 -17.98 15.97 25.30
C GLN A 379 -19.15 15.13 25.87
N GLY A 380 -19.37 15.15 27.19
CA GLY A 380 -20.46 14.41 27.84
C GLY A 380 -20.32 12.89 27.81
N ILE A 381 -19.09 12.39 27.63
CA ILE A 381 -18.78 10.97 27.48
C ILE A 381 -18.55 10.31 28.87
N MET A 382 -18.57 11.10 29.96
CA MET A 382 -18.30 10.66 31.33
C MET A 382 -19.18 11.33 32.37
#